data_AF-A0A7Y5R501-F1
#
_entry.id   AF-A0A7Y5R501-F1
#
_cell.length_a   1.000
_cell.length_b   1.000
_cell.length_c   1.000
_cell.angle_alpha   90.00
_cell.angle_beta   90.00
_cell.angle_gamma   90.00
#
_symmetry.space_group_name_H-M   'P 1'
#
loop_
_entity.id
_entity.type
_entity.pdbx_description
1 polymer ?
#
loop_
_entity_poly.entity_id
_entity_poly.type
_entity_poly.pdbx_seq_one_letter_code
_entity_poly.pdbx_strand_id
1 'polypeptide(L)'
;MKRCTAIFLLLGWTVAMSAQPLQQRVSLSYTNEPLGYVLDDISANYRVNFSYSSNFVPVQQKVTVSVVNQPLSVALDNMLKETAVDYVEVGQQVVLRTDKQKKSQLSQLQTLPGKVRQTSPIYPERNTSPNGRRNREVREVPAIEKQRIASVPGGNSILTMHDASLRSLVQPLSHTEIAEDETSRRLAQISLLPFLNSEANRKRNMTNTLSLNLLWGDNGGVEGLEVGGFVNRIRNDVKGVQVAGFANLVDNDVSGTQLSGLFNINHGKLVGVQAAGIFNHSGGAKAIQAAGVYNIAQGDVKGVQVAGVFNMAQGYVDGVQASMLFNLARDKAKTQTACLFNIAGDVEWGQMALLFNKGKKVEGFQFGLVNIADTVCGTPFGFLNLVKKGYNRFEIAGGETMYGNLSVKLGTLKFYNIFQLGARWDDDNDNGESKMSWALGYGLGTAVRLHPRSLLNFEVVTMHVNEREVWTRELHLLNQVRVTFDWQIGKKTSCFAGPVLNIMVSKKVDAESGVYGSQLTPRPFYESTSATGNNLKMWVGLTAGLRM
;
A
#
# COMPACT_ATOMS: atom_id res chain seq x y z
N MET A 1 0.17 -1.84 34.70
CA MET A 1 1.42 -1.05 34.59
C MET A 1 2.59 -1.98 34.35
N LYS A 2 3.06 -2.15 33.10
CA LYS A 2 4.27 -2.92 32.78
C LYS A 2 5.05 -2.19 31.67
N ARG A 3 6.09 -1.49 32.13
CA ARG A 3 7.42 -1.20 31.54
C ARG A 3 7.54 -1.17 30.00
N CYS A 4 7.61 0.04 29.44
CA CYS A 4 8.35 0.34 28.22
C CYS A 4 9.81 0.60 28.63
N THR A 5 10.73 -0.27 28.21
CA THR A 5 12.16 -0.05 28.35
C THR A 5 12.69 0.45 27.01
N ALA A 6 13.22 1.66 27.01
CA ALA A 6 14.01 2.22 25.91
C ALA A 6 15.37 1.52 25.84
N ILE A 7 15.86 1.23 24.63
CA ILE A 7 17.28 1.00 24.36
C ILE A 7 17.69 1.74 23.08
N PHE A 8 18.90 2.28 23.17
CA PHE A 8 19.64 3.22 22.35
C PHE A 8 19.94 2.81 20.90
N LEU A 9 19.92 3.83 20.03
CA LEU A 9 20.94 4.28 19.06
C LEU A 9 22.08 3.35 18.59
N LEU A 10 22.34 3.52 17.29
CA LEU A 10 23.59 3.36 16.51
C LEU A 10 24.03 1.93 16.15
N LEU A 11 23.90 1.60 14.85
CA LEU A 11 24.83 0.70 14.16
C LEU A 11 24.80 0.92 12.63
N GLY A 12 25.93 1.41 12.11
CA GLY A 12 26.53 0.97 10.86
C GLY A 12 25.76 1.16 9.55
N TRP A 13 25.88 2.34 8.95
CA TRP A 13 25.89 2.40 7.48
C TRP A 13 27.23 1.86 6.98
N THR A 14 27.33 0.54 6.84
CA THR A 14 28.31 -0.03 5.91
C THR A 14 27.74 0.13 4.52
N VAL A 15 28.31 1.04 3.74
CA VAL A 15 28.15 1.03 2.29
C VAL A 15 28.73 -0.30 1.81
N ALA A 16 27.87 -1.29 1.59
CA ALA A 16 28.26 -2.46 0.84
C ALA A 16 28.47 -1.98 -0.60
N MET A 17 29.74 -1.81 -0.99
CA MET A 17 30.07 -1.74 -2.42
C MET A 17 29.43 -2.95 -3.08
N SER A 18 28.51 -2.73 -4.02
CA SER A 18 27.89 -3.80 -4.79
C SER A 18 28.95 -4.40 -5.71
N ALA A 19 29.59 -5.48 -5.28
CA ALA A 19 30.31 -6.33 -6.22
C ALA A 19 29.27 -7.02 -7.10
N GLN A 20 29.45 -6.95 -8.43
CA GLN A 20 28.67 -7.79 -9.36
C GLN A 20 28.88 -9.26 -8.95
N PRO A 21 27.83 -10.02 -8.60
CA PRO A 21 27.96 -11.39 -8.08
C PRO A 21 28.84 -12.28 -8.96
N LEU A 22 28.80 -12.10 -10.28
CA LEU A 22 29.59 -12.90 -11.22
C LEU A 22 31.10 -12.62 -11.19
N GLN A 23 31.53 -11.44 -10.73
CA GLN A 23 32.95 -11.07 -10.63
C GLN A 23 33.57 -11.42 -9.27
N GLN A 24 32.76 -11.85 -8.31
CA GLN A 24 33.24 -12.25 -6.98
C GLN A 24 34.16 -13.46 -7.08
N ARG A 25 35.33 -13.40 -6.44
CA ARG A 25 36.31 -14.50 -6.46
C ARG A 25 35.89 -15.61 -5.48
N VAL A 26 35.87 -16.84 -5.98
CA VAL A 26 35.47 -18.04 -5.24
C VAL A 26 36.53 -19.13 -5.36
N SER A 27 36.61 -19.98 -4.34
CA SER A 27 37.37 -21.23 -4.36
C SER A 27 36.44 -22.38 -3.98
N LEU A 28 36.18 -23.29 -4.91
CA LEU A 28 35.20 -24.37 -4.78
C LEU A 28 35.86 -25.71 -5.11
N SER A 29 35.52 -26.76 -4.36
CA SER A 29 35.98 -28.13 -4.63
C SER A 29 34.87 -29.12 -4.28
N TYR A 30 34.08 -29.50 -5.28
CA TYR A 30 32.99 -30.47 -5.15
C TYR A 30 33.18 -31.58 -6.18
N THR A 31 32.94 -32.82 -5.77
CA THR A 31 33.04 -33.99 -6.63
C THR A 31 31.77 -34.82 -6.52
N ASN A 32 31.04 -34.96 -7.62
CA ASN A 32 29.83 -35.79 -7.71
C ASN A 32 28.71 -35.40 -6.71
N GLU A 33 28.51 -34.10 -6.49
CA GLU A 33 27.52 -33.57 -5.55
C GLU A 33 26.26 -33.03 -6.25
N PRO A 34 25.07 -33.08 -5.64
CA PRO A 34 23.85 -32.52 -6.23
C PRO A 34 23.96 -31.00 -6.46
N LEU A 35 23.55 -30.55 -7.66
CA LEU A 35 23.61 -29.12 -8.04
C LEU A 35 22.90 -28.21 -7.02
N GLY A 36 21.75 -28.61 -6.49
CA GLY A 36 21.03 -27.83 -5.49
C GLY A 36 21.86 -27.59 -4.22
N TYR A 37 22.54 -28.63 -3.73
CA TYR A 37 23.42 -28.52 -2.57
C TYR A 37 24.58 -27.56 -2.81
N VAL A 38 25.23 -27.67 -3.99
CA VAL A 38 26.35 -26.79 -4.36
C VAL A 38 25.91 -25.33 -4.48
N LEU A 39 24.73 -25.06 -5.03
CA LEU A 39 24.17 -23.70 -5.13
C LEU A 39 23.87 -23.12 -3.74
N ASP A 40 23.26 -23.91 -2.85
CA ASP A 40 22.93 -23.49 -1.49
C ASP A 40 24.20 -23.18 -0.67
N ASP A 41 25.25 -24.00 -0.83
CA ASP A 41 26.54 -23.80 -0.15
C ASP A 41 27.27 -22.54 -0.66
N ILE A 42 27.24 -22.28 -1.97
CA ILE A 42 27.76 -21.02 -2.54
C ILE A 42 26.96 -19.82 -2.01
N SER A 43 25.63 -19.93 -1.95
CA SER A 43 24.78 -18.87 -1.41
C SER A 43 25.12 -18.53 0.04
N ALA A 44 25.35 -19.55 0.88
CA ALA A 44 25.70 -19.38 2.28
C ALA A 44 27.10 -18.77 2.46
N ASN A 45 28.11 -19.31 1.76
CA ASN A 45 29.52 -18.95 1.99
C ASN A 45 29.93 -17.64 1.30
N TYR A 46 29.33 -17.33 0.15
CA TYR A 46 29.71 -16.17 -0.67
C TYR A 46 28.64 -15.08 -0.74
N ARG A 47 27.51 -15.24 -0.03
CA ARG A 47 26.38 -14.28 -0.02
C ARG A 47 25.80 -13.98 -1.41
N VAL A 48 25.79 -14.99 -2.27
CA VAL A 48 25.24 -14.91 -3.62
C VAL A 48 23.78 -15.38 -3.60
N ASN A 49 22.87 -14.63 -4.21
CA ASN A 49 21.47 -15.02 -4.28
C ASN A 49 21.17 -15.71 -5.63
N PHE A 50 20.90 -17.01 -5.61
CA PHE A 50 20.43 -17.73 -6.79
C PHE A 50 18.89 -17.69 -6.87
N SER A 51 18.36 -17.49 -8.07
CA SER A 51 16.92 -17.56 -8.34
C SER A 51 16.65 -18.50 -9.49
N TYR A 52 15.81 -19.50 -9.27
CA TYR A 52 15.49 -20.51 -10.26
C TYR A 52 14.15 -21.18 -9.98
N SER A 53 13.57 -21.77 -11.03
CA SER A 53 12.40 -22.63 -10.88
C SER A 53 12.85 -24.09 -10.77
N SER A 54 12.50 -24.74 -9.64
CA SER A 54 12.80 -26.15 -9.37
C SER A 54 12.20 -27.12 -10.40
N ASN A 55 11.19 -26.69 -11.16
CA ASN A 55 10.58 -27.48 -12.23
C ASN A 55 11.42 -27.50 -13.52
N PHE A 56 12.35 -26.56 -13.66
CA PHE A 56 13.14 -26.40 -14.89
C PHE A 56 14.64 -26.63 -14.66
N VAL A 57 15.17 -26.29 -13.49
CA VAL A 57 16.58 -26.54 -13.15
C VAL A 57 16.72 -27.92 -12.47
N PRO A 58 17.54 -28.84 -13.02
CA PRO A 58 17.69 -30.20 -12.49
C PRO A 58 18.57 -30.19 -11.23
N VAL A 59 18.03 -29.71 -10.10
CA VAL A 59 18.77 -29.57 -8.83
C VAL A 59 19.33 -30.89 -8.26
N GLN A 60 18.82 -32.03 -8.70
CA GLN A 60 19.32 -33.36 -8.32
C GLN A 60 20.45 -33.86 -9.22
N GLN A 61 20.74 -33.20 -10.35
CA GLN A 61 21.83 -33.58 -11.24
C GLN A 61 23.16 -33.38 -10.49
N LYS A 62 24.03 -34.39 -10.56
CA LYS A 62 25.34 -34.35 -9.91
C LYS A 62 26.32 -33.55 -10.76
N VAL A 63 27.10 -32.71 -10.09
CA VAL A 63 28.10 -31.83 -10.72
C VAL A 63 29.46 -31.99 -10.02
N THR A 64 30.52 -31.72 -10.76
CA THR A 64 31.90 -31.71 -10.27
C THR A 64 32.54 -30.41 -10.68
N VAL A 65 33.10 -29.66 -9.73
CA VAL A 65 33.77 -28.38 -9.99
C VAL A 65 34.93 -28.21 -9.03
N SER A 66 36.09 -27.82 -9.57
CA SER A 66 37.29 -27.53 -8.79
C SER A 66 37.94 -26.26 -9.34
N VAL A 67 37.81 -25.16 -8.60
CA VAL A 67 38.37 -23.85 -8.95
C VAL A 67 38.99 -23.19 -7.72
N VAL A 68 40.09 -22.47 -7.91
CA VAL A 68 40.77 -21.75 -6.82
C VAL A 68 40.96 -20.30 -7.22
N ASN A 69 40.41 -19.37 -6.41
CA ASN A 69 40.51 -17.93 -6.59
C ASN A 69 40.09 -17.42 -7.99
N GLN A 70 39.00 -17.96 -8.53
CA GLN A 70 38.45 -17.60 -9.84
C GLN A 70 37.14 -16.81 -9.69
N PRO A 71 36.75 -15.96 -10.68
CA PRO A 71 35.43 -15.34 -10.68
C PRO A 71 34.31 -16.38 -10.65
N LEU A 72 33.19 -16.05 -9.99
CA LEU A 72 32.03 -16.94 -9.90
C LEU A 72 31.50 -17.34 -11.28
N SER A 73 31.54 -16.47 -12.29
CA SER A 73 31.17 -16.83 -13.66
C SER A 73 31.94 -18.03 -14.20
N VAL A 74 33.27 -18.09 -13.98
CA VAL A 74 34.12 -19.20 -14.42
C VAL A 74 33.77 -20.49 -13.67
N ALA A 75 33.43 -20.38 -12.38
CA ALA A 75 32.99 -21.52 -11.59
C ALA A 75 31.64 -22.08 -12.09
N LEU A 76 30.68 -21.19 -12.39
CA LEU A 76 29.37 -21.56 -12.93
C LEU A 76 29.49 -22.15 -14.34
N ASP A 77 30.35 -21.59 -15.19
CA ASP A 77 30.60 -22.11 -16.54
C ASP A 77 31.12 -23.56 -16.49
N ASN A 78 32.09 -23.83 -15.61
CA ASN A 78 32.65 -25.18 -15.45
C ASN A 78 31.63 -26.16 -14.86
N MET A 79 30.86 -25.72 -13.86
CA MET A 79 29.86 -26.54 -13.18
C MET A 79 28.66 -26.87 -14.07
N LEU A 80 28.20 -25.92 -14.89
CA LEU A 80 26.98 -26.04 -15.70
C LEU A 80 27.26 -26.51 -17.14
N LYS A 81 28.52 -26.75 -17.50
CA LYS A 81 28.94 -27.16 -18.85
C LYS A 81 28.20 -28.40 -19.36
N GLU A 82 27.98 -29.38 -18.49
CA GLU A 82 27.32 -30.66 -18.80
C GLU A 82 25.81 -30.65 -18.48
N THR A 83 25.27 -29.48 -18.14
CA THR A 83 23.85 -29.28 -17.83
C THR A 83 23.17 -28.47 -18.94
N ALA A 84 21.86 -28.64 -19.10
CA ALA A 84 21.05 -27.80 -20.00
C ALA A 84 20.68 -26.44 -19.37
N VAL A 85 21.45 -25.99 -18.38
CA VAL A 85 21.21 -24.76 -17.61
C VAL A 85 22.19 -23.68 -18.06
N ASP A 86 21.67 -22.47 -18.15
CA ASP A 86 22.36 -21.22 -18.41
C ASP A 86 22.07 -20.24 -17.26
N TYR A 87 22.87 -19.20 -17.12
CA TYR A 87 22.70 -18.20 -16.06
C TYR A 87 22.78 -16.78 -16.60
N VAL A 88 22.10 -15.86 -15.91
CA VAL A 88 22.18 -14.43 -16.19
C VAL A 88 22.15 -13.65 -14.88
N GLU A 89 22.94 -12.59 -14.79
CA GLU A 89 22.88 -11.65 -13.67
C GLU A 89 21.73 -10.66 -13.88
N VAL A 90 20.82 -10.59 -12.90
CA VAL A 90 19.72 -9.62 -12.88
C VAL A 90 19.74 -8.91 -11.53
N GLY A 91 20.25 -7.67 -11.52
CA GLY A 91 20.44 -6.91 -10.28
C GLY A 91 21.53 -7.53 -9.40
N GLN A 92 21.19 -7.91 -8.16
CA GLN A 92 22.11 -8.56 -7.22
C GLN A 92 21.88 -10.09 -7.11
N GLN A 93 21.25 -10.69 -8.13
CA GLN A 93 20.91 -12.10 -8.14
C GLN A 93 21.42 -12.78 -9.41
N VAL A 94 21.79 -14.05 -9.28
CA VAL A 94 22.14 -14.91 -10.41
C VAL A 94 20.92 -15.79 -10.72
N VAL A 95 20.29 -15.55 -11.86
CA VAL A 95 19.09 -16.27 -12.29
C VAL A 95 19.49 -17.45 -13.17
N LEU A 96 19.14 -18.67 -12.77
CA LEU A 96 19.38 -19.88 -13.57
C LEU A 96 18.14 -20.17 -14.43
N ARG A 97 18.38 -20.42 -15.71
CA ARG A 97 17.35 -20.71 -16.71
C ARG A 97 17.76 -21.89 -17.57
N THR A 98 16.79 -22.62 -18.11
CA THR A 98 17.10 -23.70 -19.06
C THR A 98 17.34 -23.14 -20.44
N ASP A 99 18.44 -23.53 -21.08
CA ASP A 99 18.70 -23.21 -22.48
C ASP A 99 18.18 -24.33 -23.40
N LYS A 100 17.23 -23.96 -24.27
CA LYS A 100 16.62 -24.87 -25.25
C LYS A 100 17.61 -25.31 -26.34
N GLN A 101 18.65 -24.52 -26.63
CA GLN A 101 19.67 -24.87 -27.65
C GLN A 101 20.66 -25.92 -27.14
N LYS A 102 21.20 -25.78 -25.92
CA LYS A 102 22.03 -26.82 -25.25
C LYS A 102 21.30 -28.17 -25.11
N LYS A 103 19.99 -28.15 -24.80
CA LYS A 103 19.18 -29.39 -24.67
C LYS A 103 19.11 -30.19 -25.98
N SER A 104 19.10 -29.52 -27.14
CA SER A 104 19.08 -30.15 -28.47
C SER A 104 20.40 -30.87 -28.81
N GLN A 105 21.54 -30.32 -28.38
CA GLN A 105 22.86 -30.92 -28.58
C GLN A 105 23.08 -32.16 -27.69
N LEU A 106 22.57 -32.15 -26.45
CA LEU A 106 22.63 -33.30 -25.54
C LEU A 106 21.69 -34.45 -25.94
N SER A 107 20.66 -34.16 -26.75
CA SER A 107 19.69 -35.15 -27.24
C SER A 107 20.22 -36.04 -28.38
N GLN A 108 21.43 -35.77 -28.89
CA GLN A 108 22.05 -36.52 -29.99
C GLN A 108 22.87 -37.75 -29.53
N LEU A 109 22.97 -37.98 -28.22
CA LEU A 109 23.54 -39.22 -27.68
C LEU A 109 22.47 -40.33 -27.70
N GLN A 110 22.79 -41.42 -28.39
CA GLN A 110 21.86 -42.47 -28.83
C GLN A 110 21.04 -43.12 -27.71
N THR A 111 19.72 -43.23 -27.93
CA THR A 111 18.85 -44.20 -27.23
C THR A 111 18.14 -45.09 -28.24
N LEU A 112 18.23 -46.41 -28.03
CA LEU A 112 17.56 -47.46 -28.83
C LEU A 112 16.03 -47.31 -28.79
N PRO A 113 15.30 -47.45 -29.93
CA PRO A 113 13.85 -47.29 -29.95
C PRO A 113 13.13 -48.56 -29.48
N GLY A 114 12.36 -48.45 -28.40
CA GLY A 114 11.42 -49.48 -27.96
C GLY A 114 10.10 -49.42 -28.74
N LYS A 115 9.65 -50.56 -29.28
CA LYS A 115 8.36 -50.70 -29.98
C LYS A 115 7.19 -50.56 -29.00
N VAL A 116 6.28 -49.62 -29.26
CA VAL A 116 4.98 -49.51 -28.58
C VAL A 116 3.98 -50.49 -29.23
N ARG A 117 3.34 -51.34 -28.43
CA ARG A 117 2.13 -52.08 -28.81
C ARG A 117 1.01 -51.69 -27.87
N GLN A 118 0.03 -50.96 -28.37
CA GLN A 118 -1.29 -50.86 -27.74
C GLN A 118 -2.32 -51.20 -28.81
N THR A 119 -3.02 -52.33 -28.63
CA THR A 119 -4.01 -52.88 -29.58
C THR A 119 -5.38 -53.02 -28.93
N SER A 120 -5.85 -52.01 -28.19
CA SER A 120 -7.23 -51.99 -27.68
C SER A 120 -7.77 -50.57 -27.53
N PRO A 121 -9.04 -50.29 -27.89
CA PRO A 121 -9.67 -48.98 -27.73
C PRO A 121 -9.86 -48.58 -26.26
N ILE A 122 -9.78 -47.28 -25.98
CA ILE A 122 -9.75 -46.68 -24.62
C ILE A 122 -11.17 -46.44 -24.04
N TYR A 123 -12.24 -46.76 -24.76
CA TYR A 123 -13.62 -46.59 -24.27
C TYR A 123 -14.47 -47.85 -24.47
N PRO A 124 -15.33 -48.22 -23.51
CA PRO A 124 -16.37 -49.22 -23.75
C PRO A 124 -17.46 -48.63 -24.64
N GLU A 125 -17.79 -49.32 -25.73
CA GLU A 125 -18.93 -48.98 -26.59
C GLU A 125 -20.24 -49.03 -25.80
N ARG A 126 -21.09 -48.01 -26.02
CA ARG A 126 -22.42 -47.94 -25.42
C ARG A 126 -23.34 -48.93 -26.14
N ASN A 127 -23.77 -49.99 -25.45
CA ASN A 127 -24.84 -50.89 -25.90
C ASN A 127 -26.13 -50.09 -26.19
N THR A 128 -26.44 -49.88 -27.47
CA THR A 128 -27.79 -49.51 -27.89
C THR A 128 -28.63 -50.77 -27.98
N SER A 129 -29.36 -51.11 -26.92
CA SER A 129 -30.44 -52.09 -26.99
C SER A 129 -31.74 -51.38 -27.39
N PRO A 130 -32.44 -51.80 -28.47
CA PRO A 130 -33.65 -51.15 -28.93
C PRO A 130 -34.86 -51.73 -28.20
N ASN A 131 -35.15 -51.28 -26.98
CA ASN A 131 -36.49 -51.41 -26.40
C ASN A 131 -36.65 -50.52 -25.17
N GLY A 132 -37.34 -49.40 -25.37
CA GLY A 132 -37.69 -48.44 -24.33
C GLY A 132 -38.73 -47.45 -24.85
N ARG A 133 -39.90 -47.96 -25.28
CA ARG A 133 -41.06 -47.11 -25.61
C ARG A 133 -41.53 -46.42 -24.33
N ARG A 134 -41.32 -45.10 -24.21
CA ARG A 134 -42.14 -44.25 -23.36
C ARG A 134 -43.35 -43.78 -24.16
N ASN A 135 -44.53 -44.24 -23.78
CA ASN A 135 -45.80 -43.76 -24.29
C ASN A 135 -45.91 -42.25 -24.03
N ARG A 136 -45.95 -41.45 -25.09
CA ARG A 136 -46.53 -40.11 -25.07
C ARG A 136 -48.01 -40.29 -25.37
N GLU A 137 -48.86 -40.15 -24.36
CA GLU A 137 -50.28 -39.91 -24.60
C GLU A 137 -50.42 -38.54 -25.28
N VAL A 138 -50.85 -38.56 -26.54
CA VAL A 138 -51.27 -37.36 -27.27
C VAL A 138 -52.69 -37.06 -26.80
N ARG A 139 -52.88 -35.96 -26.06
CA ARG A 139 -54.22 -35.48 -25.70
C ARG A 139 -54.79 -34.76 -26.93
N GLU A 140 -55.78 -35.35 -27.58
CA GLU A 140 -56.52 -34.70 -28.66
C GLU A 140 -57.24 -33.44 -28.14
N VAL A 141 -57.05 -32.32 -28.84
CA VAL A 141 -57.80 -31.09 -28.60
C VAL A 141 -59.12 -31.23 -29.37
N PRO A 142 -60.31 -31.10 -28.73
CA PRO A 142 -61.57 -31.18 -29.45
C PRO A 142 -61.71 -29.99 -30.41
N ALA A 143 -62.26 -30.25 -31.60
CA ALA A 143 -62.49 -29.25 -32.63
C ALA A 143 -63.47 -28.17 -32.14
N ILE A 144 -63.10 -26.90 -32.32
CA ILE A 144 -63.97 -25.76 -32.02
C ILE A 144 -65.12 -25.76 -33.04
N GLU A 145 -66.35 -25.95 -32.55
CA GLU A 145 -67.55 -25.92 -33.36
C GLU A 145 -67.80 -24.48 -33.88
N LYS A 146 -67.83 -24.31 -35.22
CA LYS A 146 -68.15 -23.02 -35.85
C LYS A 146 -69.63 -22.70 -35.62
N GLN A 147 -69.92 -21.75 -34.72
CA GLN A 147 -71.26 -21.21 -34.57
C GLN A 147 -71.69 -20.46 -35.83
N ARG A 148 -72.87 -20.79 -36.35
CA ARG A 148 -73.48 -20.11 -37.51
C ARG A 148 -74.07 -18.77 -37.05
N ILE A 149 -73.73 -17.71 -37.77
CA ILE A 149 -74.41 -16.42 -37.66
C ILE A 149 -75.74 -16.54 -38.43
N ALA A 150 -76.86 -16.42 -37.73
CA ALA A 150 -78.17 -16.24 -38.37
C ALA A 150 -78.41 -14.74 -38.60
N SER A 151 -78.55 -14.34 -39.86
CA SER A 151 -78.93 -12.98 -40.24
C SER A 151 -80.41 -12.74 -39.98
N VAL A 152 -80.76 -11.75 -39.16
CA VAL A 152 -82.13 -11.23 -39.04
C VAL A 152 -82.19 -9.88 -39.78
N PRO A 153 -83.21 -9.63 -40.63
CA PRO A 153 -83.35 -8.34 -41.31
C PRO A 153 -83.67 -7.22 -40.31
N GLY A 154 -82.86 -6.16 -40.30
CA GLY A 154 -82.99 -4.99 -39.42
C GLY A 154 -81.82 -4.91 -38.43
N GLY A 155 -80.82 -4.09 -38.74
CA GLY A 155 -79.53 -4.05 -38.06
C GLY A 155 -79.61 -3.77 -36.55
N ASN A 156 -79.32 -4.81 -35.76
CA ASN A 156 -78.41 -4.85 -34.61
C ASN A 156 -78.36 -6.30 -34.10
N SER A 157 -77.18 -6.92 -34.01
CA SER A 157 -77.00 -8.26 -33.42
C SER A 157 -76.28 -8.15 -32.07
N ILE A 158 -76.90 -8.67 -31.01
CA ILE A 158 -76.32 -8.81 -29.66
C ILE A 158 -75.94 -10.29 -29.49
N LEU A 159 -74.69 -10.56 -29.08
CA LEU A 159 -74.28 -11.87 -28.60
C LEU A 159 -74.88 -12.11 -27.21
N THR A 160 -75.91 -12.94 -27.11
CA THR A 160 -76.43 -13.43 -25.81
C THR A 160 -75.66 -14.68 -25.42
N MET A 161 -74.69 -14.54 -24.50
CA MET A 161 -74.00 -15.69 -23.92
C MET A 161 -74.87 -16.34 -22.83
N HIS A 162 -75.05 -17.67 -22.89
CA HIS A 162 -75.67 -18.46 -21.83
C HIS A 162 -74.72 -18.62 -20.62
N ASP A 163 -75.24 -18.46 -19.41
CA ASP A 163 -74.52 -18.52 -18.12
C ASP A 163 -73.73 -19.83 -17.87
N ALA A 164 -74.08 -20.91 -18.57
CA ALA A 164 -73.37 -22.18 -18.45
C ALA A 164 -71.92 -22.11 -18.99
N SER A 165 -71.62 -21.19 -19.91
CA SER A 165 -70.29 -21.01 -20.51
C SER A 165 -69.34 -20.16 -19.66
N LEU A 166 -69.86 -19.36 -18.72
CA LEU A 166 -69.05 -18.54 -17.81
C LEU A 166 -68.52 -19.37 -16.62
N ARG A 167 -69.23 -20.45 -16.24
CA ARG A 167 -68.82 -21.32 -15.14
C ARG A 167 -67.66 -22.25 -15.48
N SER A 168 -67.41 -22.55 -16.75
CA SER A 168 -66.25 -23.35 -17.17
C SER A 168 -64.96 -22.54 -17.30
N LEU A 169 -65.05 -21.20 -17.29
CA LEU A 169 -63.90 -20.28 -17.30
C LEU A 169 -63.37 -19.95 -15.91
N VAL A 170 -64.12 -20.28 -14.86
CA VAL A 170 -63.69 -20.10 -13.46
C VAL A 170 -63.42 -21.47 -12.85
N GLN A 171 -62.26 -22.04 -13.14
CA GLN A 171 -61.69 -23.02 -12.23
C GLN A 171 -61.20 -22.25 -10.99
N PRO A 172 -61.53 -22.70 -9.76
CA PRO A 172 -60.83 -22.18 -8.60
C PRO A 172 -59.34 -22.49 -8.79
N LEU A 173 -58.50 -21.46 -8.66
CA LEU A 173 -57.06 -21.62 -8.50
C LEU A 173 -56.82 -22.54 -7.30
N SER A 174 -56.82 -23.85 -7.51
CA SER A 174 -56.15 -24.78 -6.62
C SER A 174 -54.74 -24.24 -6.49
N HIS A 175 -54.28 -23.98 -5.27
CA HIS A 175 -52.94 -23.52 -4.97
C HIS A 175 -51.92 -24.25 -5.85
N THR A 176 -51.57 -23.66 -6.98
CA THR A 176 -50.24 -23.79 -7.51
C THR A 176 -49.45 -23.15 -6.38
N GLU A 177 -48.78 -23.98 -5.59
CA GLU A 177 -47.57 -23.54 -4.92
C GLU A 177 -46.86 -22.70 -5.99
N ILE A 178 -46.84 -21.38 -5.79
CA ILE A 178 -45.83 -20.55 -6.42
C ILE A 178 -44.59 -21.13 -5.76
N ALA A 179 -44.01 -22.14 -6.41
CA ALA A 179 -42.65 -22.52 -6.16
C ALA A 179 -41.92 -21.19 -6.19
N GLU A 180 -41.40 -20.76 -5.04
CA GLU A 180 -40.35 -19.75 -5.00
C GLU A 180 -39.44 -20.09 -6.16
N ASP A 181 -39.31 -19.16 -7.12
CA ASP A 181 -38.58 -19.35 -8.38
C ASP A 181 -37.23 -19.96 -8.04
N GLU A 182 -37.15 -21.31 -8.08
CA GLU A 182 -35.97 -22.05 -7.65
C GLU A 182 -34.91 -21.59 -8.62
N THR A 183 -33.99 -20.77 -8.12
CA THR A 183 -32.85 -20.24 -8.87
C THR A 183 -32.22 -21.43 -9.58
N SER A 184 -32.53 -21.56 -10.87
CA SER A 184 -32.34 -22.83 -11.56
C SER A 184 -30.85 -23.04 -11.75
N ARG A 185 -30.28 -23.94 -10.96
CA ARG A 185 -28.83 -24.19 -10.89
C ARG A 185 -28.38 -25.01 -12.08
N ARG A 186 -27.31 -24.59 -12.75
CA ARG A 186 -26.66 -25.36 -13.82
C ARG A 186 -25.21 -25.70 -13.43
N LEU A 187 -24.83 -26.96 -13.62
CA LEU A 187 -23.51 -27.46 -13.21
C LEU A 187 -22.37 -26.86 -14.06
N ALA A 188 -22.53 -26.76 -15.37
CA ALA A 188 -21.50 -26.25 -16.27
C ALA A 188 -22.07 -25.49 -17.47
N GLN A 189 -21.37 -24.43 -17.91
CA GLN A 189 -21.66 -23.68 -19.13
C GLN A 189 -20.38 -23.37 -19.92
N ILE A 190 -20.46 -23.42 -21.25
CA ILE A 190 -19.45 -22.91 -22.17
C ILE A 190 -20.09 -21.82 -23.05
N SER A 191 -19.45 -20.65 -23.18
CA SER A 191 -19.94 -19.52 -24.00
C SER A 191 -18.83 -18.96 -24.90
N LEU A 192 -19.09 -18.82 -26.21
CA LEU A 192 -18.13 -18.24 -27.16
C LEU A 192 -18.38 -16.73 -27.37
N LEU A 193 -19.63 -16.35 -27.66
CA LEU A 193 -20.14 -14.98 -27.85
C LEU A 193 -21.58 -14.92 -27.27
N PRO A 194 -22.08 -13.74 -26.82
CA PRO A 194 -23.35 -13.65 -26.09
C PRO A 194 -24.56 -13.97 -26.97
N PHE A 195 -24.40 -13.91 -28.29
CA PHE A 195 -25.48 -14.10 -29.28
C PHE A 195 -25.50 -15.48 -29.95
N LEU A 196 -24.48 -16.33 -29.75
CA LEU A 196 -24.35 -17.65 -30.41
C LEU A 196 -24.69 -18.83 -29.50
N ASN A 197 -25.55 -18.61 -28.48
CA ASN A 197 -25.99 -19.67 -27.57
C ASN A 197 -27.53 -19.71 -27.56
N SER A 198 -28.12 -20.89 -27.73
CA SER A 198 -29.53 -21.09 -28.16
C SER A 198 -30.63 -20.68 -27.16
N GLU A 199 -30.33 -19.96 -26.07
CA GLU A 199 -31.29 -19.63 -25.00
C GLU A 199 -31.05 -18.25 -24.33
N ALA A 200 -30.81 -17.19 -25.11
CA ALA A 200 -30.41 -15.85 -24.63
C ALA A 200 -31.37 -15.15 -23.63
N ASN A 201 -32.64 -15.57 -23.53
CA ASN A 201 -33.64 -14.91 -22.67
C ASN A 201 -33.93 -15.63 -21.33
N ARG A 202 -33.66 -16.94 -21.21
CA ARG A 202 -33.91 -17.70 -19.95
C ARG A 202 -32.73 -17.69 -18.97
N LYS A 203 -31.52 -17.35 -19.44
CA LYS A 203 -30.26 -17.44 -18.66
C LYS A 203 -29.97 -16.26 -17.72
N ARG A 204 -30.74 -15.16 -17.78
CA ARG A 204 -30.48 -13.96 -16.96
C ARG A 204 -30.73 -14.16 -15.46
N ASN A 205 -31.48 -15.20 -15.09
CA ASN A 205 -31.83 -15.53 -13.70
C ASN A 205 -31.23 -16.88 -13.22
N MET A 206 -30.29 -17.48 -13.96
CA MET A 206 -29.71 -18.79 -13.64
C MET A 206 -28.32 -18.66 -13.00
N THR A 207 -28.05 -19.46 -11.97
CA THR A 207 -26.74 -19.56 -11.30
C THR A 207 -25.96 -20.76 -11.83
N ASN A 208 -24.70 -20.53 -12.20
CA ASN A 208 -23.80 -21.55 -12.75
C ASN A 208 -22.72 -21.95 -11.73
N THR A 209 -22.44 -23.25 -11.58
CA THR A 209 -21.33 -23.74 -10.72
C THR A 209 -19.98 -23.71 -11.43
N LEU A 210 -19.95 -24.05 -12.73
CA LEU A 210 -18.77 -23.94 -13.59
C LEU A 210 -19.13 -23.13 -14.84
N SER A 211 -18.35 -22.11 -15.16
CA SER A 211 -18.55 -21.27 -16.35
C SER A 211 -17.25 -21.07 -17.10
N LEU A 212 -17.24 -21.40 -18.39
CA LEU A 212 -16.11 -21.19 -19.31
C LEU A 212 -16.53 -20.25 -20.43
N ASN A 213 -16.00 -19.04 -20.47
CA ASN A 213 -16.33 -18.04 -21.47
C ASN A 213 -15.10 -17.75 -22.33
N LEU A 214 -15.14 -17.93 -23.65
CA LEU A 214 -13.95 -17.72 -24.49
C LEU A 214 -13.69 -16.23 -24.79
N LEU A 215 -14.72 -15.49 -25.22
CA LEU A 215 -14.60 -14.06 -25.53
C LEU A 215 -15.50 -13.20 -24.65
N TRP A 216 -16.76 -13.59 -24.47
CA TRP A 216 -17.70 -12.79 -23.69
C TRP A 216 -18.75 -13.67 -23.02
N GLY A 217 -18.70 -13.73 -21.69
CA GLY A 217 -19.70 -14.37 -20.85
C GLY A 217 -20.73 -13.38 -20.34
N ASP A 218 -22.02 -13.70 -20.48
CA ASP A 218 -23.12 -13.03 -19.77
C ASP A 218 -23.89 -14.11 -19.00
N ASN A 219 -23.83 -14.08 -17.67
CA ASN A 219 -24.43 -15.07 -16.78
C ASN A 219 -25.34 -14.38 -15.74
N GLY A 220 -26.37 -15.10 -15.28
CA GLY A 220 -27.24 -14.65 -14.20
C GLY A 220 -26.49 -14.55 -12.87
N GLY A 221 -25.85 -15.63 -12.42
CA GLY A 221 -25.00 -15.66 -11.23
C GLY A 221 -23.99 -16.80 -11.29
N VAL A 222 -23.00 -16.81 -10.38
CA VAL A 222 -21.97 -17.87 -10.30
C VAL A 222 -21.81 -18.35 -8.87
N GLU A 223 -21.82 -19.67 -8.66
CA GLU A 223 -21.54 -20.32 -7.38
C GLU A 223 -20.51 -21.44 -7.57
N GLY A 224 -19.23 -21.08 -7.68
CA GLY A 224 -18.15 -22.03 -7.95
C GLY A 224 -16.97 -21.38 -8.70
N LEU A 225 -16.69 -21.83 -9.92
CA LEU A 225 -15.58 -21.36 -10.74
C LEU A 225 -16.05 -20.78 -12.07
N GLU A 226 -15.61 -19.57 -12.40
CA GLU A 226 -15.75 -18.99 -13.72
C GLU A 226 -14.39 -18.58 -14.30
N VAL A 227 -14.12 -19.01 -15.54
CA VAL A 227 -12.93 -18.64 -16.30
C VAL A 227 -13.35 -18.03 -17.63
N GLY A 228 -12.97 -16.77 -17.83
CA GLY A 228 -13.22 -15.97 -19.02
C GLY A 228 -11.93 -15.66 -19.78
N GLY A 229 -11.91 -15.87 -21.10
CA GLY A 229 -10.78 -15.50 -21.94
C GLY A 229 -10.66 -13.98 -22.14
N PHE A 230 -11.77 -13.25 -22.16
CA PHE A 230 -11.75 -11.78 -22.27
C PHE A 230 -12.66 -11.12 -21.21
N VAL A 231 -14.00 -11.15 -21.36
CA VAL A 231 -14.92 -10.52 -20.38
C VAL A 231 -15.89 -11.52 -19.74
N ASN A 232 -16.05 -11.43 -18.41
CA ASN A 232 -17.16 -12.05 -17.68
C ASN A 232 -18.11 -10.96 -17.14
N ARG A 233 -19.39 -11.04 -17.49
CA ARG A 233 -20.46 -10.18 -16.95
C ARG A 233 -21.47 -11.02 -16.18
N ILE A 234 -21.73 -10.64 -14.93
CA ILE A 234 -22.67 -11.29 -14.02
C ILE A 234 -23.73 -10.28 -13.59
N ARG A 235 -25.01 -10.62 -13.74
CA ARG A 235 -26.13 -9.72 -13.40
C ARG A 235 -26.54 -9.77 -11.93
N ASN A 236 -26.25 -10.87 -11.24
CA ASN A 236 -26.51 -11.06 -9.83
C ASN A 236 -25.19 -11.24 -9.08
N ASP A 237 -25.12 -12.23 -8.19
CA ASP A 237 -23.98 -12.42 -7.29
C ASP A 237 -22.96 -13.44 -7.82
N VAL A 238 -21.73 -13.31 -7.34
CA VAL A 238 -20.67 -14.31 -7.47
C VAL A 238 -20.30 -14.85 -6.10
N LYS A 239 -20.34 -16.17 -5.94
CA LYS A 239 -19.84 -16.90 -4.77
C LYS A 239 -18.78 -17.89 -5.24
N GLY A 240 -17.50 -17.57 -5.09
CA GLY A 240 -16.39 -18.45 -5.51
C GLY A 240 -15.27 -17.71 -6.24
N VAL A 241 -14.71 -18.34 -7.28
CA VAL A 241 -13.55 -17.84 -8.03
C VAL A 241 -13.97 -17.41 -9.42
N GLN A 242 -13.60 -16.19 -9.80
CA GLN A 242 -13.84 -15.65 -11.13
C GLN A 242 -12.53 -15.09 -11.70
N VAL A 243 -12.14 -15.57 -12.88
CA VAL A 243 -10.92 -15.18 -13.58
C VAL A 243 -11.28 -14.70 -14.97
N ALA A 244 -10.78 -13.54 -15.40
CA ALA A 244 -10.97 -13.02 -16.76
C ALA A 244 -9.65 -12.53 -17.37
N GLY A 245 -9.45 -12.75 -18.67
CA GLY A 245 -8.29 -12.20 -19.37
C GLY A 245 -8.29 -10.66 -19.47
N PHE A 246 -9.47 -10.02 -19.52
CA PHE A 246 -9.61 -8.57 -19.61
C PHE A 246 -10.36 -7.98 -18.42
N ALA A 247 -11.63 -8.38 -18.21
CA ALA A 247 -12.45 -7.78 -17.15
C ALA A 247 -13.52 -8.69 -16.55
N ASN A 248 -13.80 -8.47 -15.25
CA ASN A 248 -14.97 -9.01 -14.56
C ASN A 248 -15.92 -7.86 -14.19
N LEU A 249 -17.20 -7.99 -14.53
CA LEU A 249 -18.26 -7.03 -14.22
C LEU A 249 -19.38 -7.75 -13.46
N VAL A 250 -19.66 -7.33 -12.23
CA VAL A 250 -20.71 -7.92 -11.39
C VAL A 250 -21.67 -6.82 -10.95
N ASP A 251 -22.94 -6.98 -11.28
CA ASP A 251 -23.96 -5.97 -10.97
C ASP A 251 -24.37 -5.99 -9.47
N ASN A 252 -24.12 -7.07 -8.72
CA ASN A 252 -24.37 -7.16 -7.27
C ASN A 252 -23.10 -7.55 -6.47
N ASP A 253 -23.23 -8.48 -5.52
CA ASP A 253 -22.23 -8.80 -4.52
C ASP A 253 -21.26 -9.90 -4.99
N VAL A 254 -20.05 -9.86 -4.46
CA VAL A 254 -19.02 -10.87 -4.70
C VAL A 254 -18.51 -11.40 -3.38
N SER A 255 -18.63 -12.70 -3.17
CA SER A 255 -18.04 -13.43 -2.05
C SER A 255 -17.02 -14.44 -2.60
N GLY A 256 -15.74 -14.09 -2.57
CA GLY A 256 -14.66 -14.97 -3.03
C GLY A 256 -13.51 -14.22 -3.70
N THR A 257 -12.96 -14.79 -4.78
CA THR A 257 -11.76 -14.29 -5.47
C THR A 257 -12.09 -13.83 -6.88
N GLN A 258 -11.75 -12.59 -7.20
CA GLN A 258 -11.86 -12.03 -8.56
C GLN A 258 -10.50 -11.61 -9.09
N LEU A 259 -10.10 -12.17 -10.23
CA LEU A 259 -8.85 -11.85 -10.90
C LEU A 259 -9.14 -11.42 -12.33
N SER A 260 -8.56 -10.31 -12.77
CA SER A 260 -8.65 -9.89 -14.17
C SER A 260 -7.36 -9.29 -14.70
N GLY A 261 -7.19 -9.31 -16.02
CA GLY A 261 -6.06 -8.66 -16.67
C GLY A 261 -6.05 -7.15 -16.48
N LEU A 262 -7.19 -6.46 -16.68
CA LEU A 262 -7.25 -5.00 -16.58
C LEU A 262 -8.10 -4.49 -15.43
N PHE A 263 -9.36 -4.90 -15.29
CA PHE A 263 -10.22 -4.34 -14.24
C PHE A 263 -11.30 -5.28 -13.70
N ASN A 264 -11.68 -5.05 -12.45
CA ASN A 264 -12.85 -5.66 -11.83
C ASN A 264 -13.81 -4.57 -11.37
N ILE A 265 -15.10 -4.71 -11.66
CA ILE A 265 -16.15 -3.78 -11.23
C ILE A 265 -17.27 -4.57 -10.54
N ASN A 266 -17.60 -4.17 -9.32
CA ASN A 266 -18.78 -4.60 -8.58
C ASN A 266 -19.61 -3.38 -8.20
N HIS A 267 -20.91 -3.38 -8.48
CA HIS A 267 -21.78 -2.34 -7.91
C HIS A 267 -22.12 -2.65 -6.45
N GLY A 268 -22.13 -3.93 -6.05
CA GLY A 268 -22.35 -4.38 -4.68
C GLY A 268 -21.07 -4.47 -3.82
N LYS A 269 -21.19 -5.20 -2.73
CA LYS A 269 -20.12 -5.46 -1.76
C LYS A 269 -19.22 -6.60 -2.21
N LEU A 270 -17.93 -6.42 -2.02
CA LEU A 270 -16.91 -7.45 -2.17
C LEU A 270 -16.53 -8.01 -0.79
N VAL A 271 -16.53 -9.33 -0.65
CA VAL A 271 -16.00 -10.06 0.51
C VAL A 271 -14.98 -11.09 0.00
N GLY A 272 -13.69 -10.87 0.24
CA GLY A 272 -12.63 -11.78 -0.20
C GLY A 272 -11.42 -11.10 -0.84
N VAL A 273 -11.08 -11.45 -2.07
CA VAL A 273 -9.89 -10.94 -2.78
C VAL A 273 -10.29 -10.42 -4.16
N GLN A 274 -9.75 -9.28 -4.56
CA GLN A 274 -9.93 -8.73 -5.90
C GLN A 274 -8.62 -8.14 -6.41
N ALA A 275 -8.16 -8.62 -7.56
CA ALA A 275 -6.91 -8.16 -8.16
C ALA A 275 -7.03 -7.91 -9.67
N ALA A 276 -6.43 -6.81 -10.13
CA ALA A 276 -6.45 -6.41 -11.53
C ALA A 276 -5.18 -5.67 -11.95
N GLY A 277 -4.84 -5.71 -13.24
CA GLY A 277 -3.67 -4.99 -13.76
C GLY A 277 -3.81 -3.46 -13.72
N ILE A 278 -5.01 -2.91 -13.85
CA ILE A 278 -5.25 -1.45 -13.84
C ILE A 278 -6.04 -1.03 -12.61
N PHE A 279 -7.30 -1.47 -12.47
CA PHE A 279 -8.13 -0.98 -11.38
C PHE A 279 -9.18 -1.94 -10.85
N ASN A 280 -9.58 -1.71 -9.60
CA ASN A 280 -10.73 -2.35 -8.99
C ASN A 280 -11.73 -1.31 -8.51
N HIS A 281 -13.02 -1.58 -8.70
CA HIS A 281 -14.13 -0.76 -8.23
C HIS A 281 -15.16 -1.64 -7.52
N SER A 282 -15.57 -1.26 -6.31
CA SER A 282 -16.60 -1.97 -5.55
C SER A 282 -17.55 -0.99 -4.84
N GLY A 283 -18.80 -1.38 -4.59
CA GLY A 283 -19.73 -0.64 -3.73
C GLY A 283 -19.23 -0.53 -2.27
N GLY A 284 -18.63 -1.61 -1.77
CA GLY A 284 -17.92 -1.66 -0.48
C GLY A 284 -17.04 -2.91 -0.45
N ALA A 285 -16.06 -2.98 0.46
CA ALA A 285 -15.07 -4.06 0.43
C ALA A 285 -14.70 -4.57 1.82
N LYS A 286 -15.10 -5.78 2.17
CA LYS A 286 -14.48 -6.57 3.25
C LYS A 286 -13.43 -7.50 2.64
N ALA A 287 -12.35 -6.92 2.13
CA ALA A 287 -11.48 -7.61 1.19
C ALA A 287 -10.04 -7.11 1.13
N ILE A 288 -9.20 -7.87 0.44
CA ILE A 288 -7.91 -7.43 -0.08
C ILE A 288 -8.12 -7.01 -1.55
N GLN A 289 -7.88 -5.75 -1.87
CA GLN A 289 -7.92 -5.20 -3.22
C GLN A 289 -6.51 -4.82 -3.67
N ALA A 290 -6.09 -5.31 -4.85
CA ALA A 290 -4.78 -5.04 -5.42
C ALA A 290 -4.90 -4.60 -6.89
N ALA A 291 -4.36 -3.44 -7.23
CA ALA A 291 -4.45 -2.88 -8.57
C ALA A 291 -3.15 -2.23 -9.02
N GLY A 292 -2.83 -2.29 -10.32
CA GLY A 292 -1.65 -1.58 -10.84
C GLY A 292 -1.78 -0.05 -10.78
N VAL A 293 -2.99 0.50 -10.89
CA VAL A 293 -3.24 1.95 -10.84
C VAL A 293 -4.07 2.36 -9.62
N TYR A 294 -5.31 1.87 -9.48
CA TYR A 294 -6.15 2.33 -8.37
C TYR A 294 -7.20 1.32 -7.86
N ASN A 295 -7.59 1.49 -6.60
CA ASN A 295 -8.79 0.84 -6.03
C ASN A 295 -9.79 1.91 -5.56
N ILE A 296 -11.06 1.75 -5.90
CA ILE A 296 -12.16 2.60 -5.45
C ILE A 296 -13.22 1.76 -4.72
N ALA A 297 -13.59 2.21 -3.52
CA ALA A 297 -14.76 1.74 -2.79
C ALA A 297 -15.76 2.90 -2.59
N GLN A 298 -17.01 2.71 -3.02
CA GLN A 298 -18.07 3.72 -2.84
C GLN A 298 -18.62 3.77 -1.40
N GLY A 299 -18.21 2.83 -0.54
CA GLY A 299 -18.61 2.75 0.86
C GLY A 299 -17.43 2.34 1.74
N ASP A 300 -17.71 1.50 2.73
CA ASP A 300 -16.72 1.09 3.71
C ASP A 300 -15.74 0.05 3.17
N VAL A 301 -14.51 0.11 3.67
CA VAL A 301 -13.43 -0.85 3.42
C VAL A 301 -12.99 -1.45 4.74
N LYS A 302 -13.13 -2.76 4.88
CA LYS A 302 -12.58 -3.54 5.98
C LYS A 302 -11.56 -4.53 5.43
N GLY A 303 -10.29 -4.15 5.45
CA GLY A 303 -9.22 -4.95 4.86
C GLY A 303 -8.07 -4.12 4.32
N VAL A 304 -7.52 -4.52 3.18
CA VAL A 304 -6.31 -3.91 2.61
C VAL A 304 -6.58 -3.44 1.18
N GLN A 305 -6.22 -2.21 0.86
CA GLN A 305 -6.17 -1.72 -0.52
C GLN A 305 -4.73 -1.37 -0.90
N VAL A 306 -4.22 -1.99 -1.95
CA VAL A 306 -2.88 -1.72 -2.51
C VAL A 306 -3.01 -1.29 -3.96
N ALA A 307 -2.46 -0.13 -4.29
CA ALA A 307 -2.52 0.41 -5.65
C ALA A 307 -1.20 1.05 -6.05
N GLY A 308 -0.86 1.03 -7.33
CA GLY A 308 0.30 1.77 -7.80
C GLY A 308 0.13 3.28 -7.61
N VAL A 309 -1.02 3.87 -7.94
CA VAL A 309 -1.23 5.32 -7.86
C VAL A 309 -2.01 5.71 -6.62
N PHE A 310 -3.25 5.24 -6.47
CA PHE A 310 -4.09 5.66 -5.34
C PHE A 310 -5.14 4.65 -4.89
N ASN A 311 -5.54 4.78 -3.62
CA ASN A 311 -6.74 4.13 -3.10
C ASN A 311 -7.74 5.18 -2.62
N MET A 312 -9.03 4.95 -2.89
CA MET A 312 -10.11 5.82 -2.44
C MET A 312 -11.23 5.02 -1.80
N ALA A 313 -11.68 5.46 -0.63
CA ALA A 313 -12.91 5.00 0.01
C ALA A 313 -13.79 6.20 0.34
N GLN A 314 -15.07 6.15 -0.03
CA GLN A 314 -16.03 7.19 0.37
C GLN A 314 -16.52 7.01 1.81
N GLY A 315 -16.40 5.81 2.40
CA GLY A 315 -16.78 5.54 3.79
C GLY A 315 -15.58 5.38 4.73
N TYR A 316 -15.75 4.50 5.72
CA TYR A 316 -14.75 4.14 6.71
C TYR A 316 -13.78 3.07 6.21
N VAL A 317 -12.48 3.25 6.48
CA VAL A 317 -11.42 2.27 6.21
C VAL A 317 -10.95 1.65 7.53
N ASP A 318 -11.51 0.48 7.89
CA ASP A 318 -11.00 -0.41 8.96
C ASP A 318 -9.89 -1.31 8.40
N GLY A 319 -8.70 -0.72 8.21
CA GLY A 319 -7.54 -1.45 7.74
C GLY A 319 -6.45 -0.57 7.17
N VAL A 320 -5.84 -1.02 6.07
CA VAL A 320 -4.64 -0.38 5.49
C VAL A 320 -4.90 0.03 4.04
N GLN A 321 -4.66 1.31 3.73
CA GLN A 321 -4.52 1.81 2.36
C GLN A 321 -3.05 2.09 2.07
N ALA A 322 -2.51 1.47 1.03
CA ALA A 322 -1.12 1.64 0.60
C ALA A 322 -1.04 1.96 -0.89
N SER A 323 -0.37 3.06 -1.23
CA SER A 323 -0.18 3.47 -2.63
C SER A 323 1.15 4.17 -2.86
N MET A 324 1.56 4.40 -4.12
CA MET A 324 2.75 5.22 -4.36
C MET A 324 2.44 6.72 -4.28
N LEU A 325 1.29 7.20 -4.76
CA LEU A 325 1.04 8.65 -4.75
C LEU A 325 0.19 9.09 -3.56
N PHE A 326 -1.06 8.62 -3.46
CA PHE A 326 -1.95 9.09 -2.40
C PHE A 326 -3.04 8.12 -1.98
N ASN A 327 -3.56 8.32 -0.76
CA ASN A 327 -4.77 7.64 -0.29
C ASN A 327 -5.81 8.65 0.20
N LEU A 328 -7.09 8.34 -0.04
CA LEU A 328 -8.23 9.14 0.38
C LEU A 328 -9.27 8.27 1.11
N ALA A 329 -9.67 8.72 2.29
CA ALA A 329 -10.82 8.19 3.01
C ALA A 329 -11.71 9.35 3.46
N ARG A 330 -12.93 9.48 2.96
CA ARG A 330 -13.75 10.67 3.27
C ARG A 330 -14.13 10.75 4.75
N ASP A 331 -14.50 9.62 5.37
CA ASP A 331 -14.99 9.61 6.75
C ASP A 331 -13.90 9.34 7.76
N LYS A 332 -13.31 8.15 7.74
CA LYS A 332 -12.27 7.75 8.70
C LYS A 332 -11.34 6.72 8.08
N ALA A 333 -10.06 6.79 8.41
CA ALA A 333 -9.08 5.78 8.08
C ALA A 333 -8.35 5.28 9.32
N LYS A 334 -8.06 3.98 9.35
CA LYS A 334 -7.20 3.43 10.39
C LYS A 334 -5.74 3.69 10.09
N THR A 335 -5.25 3.18 8.96
CA THR A 335 -3.86 3.37 8.52
C THR A 335 -3.80 3.75 7.04
N GLN A 336 -3.03 4.78 6.70
CA GLN A 336 -2.74 5.16 5.31
C GLN A 336 -1.24 5.34 5.10
N THR A 337 -0.71 4.81 4.01
CA THR A 337 0.69 4.96 3.61
C THR A 337 0.81 5.31 2.13
N ALA A 338 1.50 6.40 1.82
CA ALA A 338 1.71 6.87 0.46
C ALA A 338 3.07 7.57 0.34
N CYS A 339 3.62 7.77 -0.86
CA CYS A 339 4.83 8.60 -0.98
C CYS A 339 4.49 10.09 -0.92
N LEU A 340 3.41 10.56 -1.53
CA LEU A 340 3.11 12.00 -1.59
C LEU A 340 2.20 12.46 -0.47
N PHE A 341 0.94 11.99 -0.43
CA PHE A 341 0.00 12.48 0.58
C PHE A 341 -1.11 11.51 0.99
N ASN A 342 -1.57 11.65 2.24
CA ASN A 342 -2.76 10.97 2.74
C ASN A 342 -3.80 11.97 3.23
N ILE A 343 -5.06 11.72 2.90
CA ILE A 343 -6.20 12.53 3.36
C ILE A 343 -7.24 11.61 3.98
N ALA A 344 -7.64 11.94 5.20
CA ALA A 344 -8.74 11.29 5.90
C ALA A 344 -9.64 12.32 6.60
N GLY A 345 -10.91 11.96 6.85
CA GLY A 345 -11.71 12.65 7.85
C GLY A 345 -11.10 12.44 9.23
N ASP A 346 -11.29 11.30 9.86
CA ASP A 346 -10.60 10.93 11.11
C ASP A 346 -9.52 9.87 10.88
N VAL A 347 -8.49 9.84 11.74
CA VAL A 347 -7.37 8.89 11.68
C VAL A 347 -7.26 8.18 13.02
N GLU A 348 -7.43 6.85 13.02
CA GLU A 348 -7.35 6.05 14.25
C GLU A 348 -5.91 5.73 14.65
N TRP A 349 -5.10 5.23 13.71
CA TRP A 349 -3.76 4.72 14.01
C TRP A 349 -2.65 5.58 13.40
N GLY A 350 -2.65 5.79 12.08
CA GLY A 350 -1.66 6.72 11.53
C GLY A 350 -1.69 6.96 10.04
N GLN A 351 -1.06 8.06 9.65
CA GLN A 351 -0.84 8.45 8.26
C GLN A 351 0.67 8.64 8.01
N MET A 352 1.20 7.99 6.98
CA MET A 352 2.61 8.09 6.59
C MET A 352 2.70 8.54 5.14
N ALA A 353 3.18 9.76 4.92
CA ALA A 353 3.46 10.30 3.60
C ALA A 353 4.65 11.24 3.62
N LEU A 354 5.49 11.26 2.58
CA LEU A 354 6.70 12.08 2.61
C LEU A 354 6.38 13.57 2.59
N LEU A 355 5.39 14.01 1.79
CA LEU A 355 5.09 15.43 1.64
C LEU A 355 4.07 15.92 2.66
N PHE A 356 2.83 15.42 2.64
CA PHE A 356 1.87 15.90 3.63
C PHE A 356 0.78 14.91 4.03
N ASN A 357 0.29 15.07 5.26
CA ASN A 357 -0.88 14.35 5.76
C ASN A 357 -1.95 15.33 6.22
N LYS A 358 -3.22 15.01 5.93
CA LYS A 358 -4.38 15.77 6.39
C LYS A 358 -5.38 14.85 7.07
N GLY A 359 -5.76 15.21 8.29
CA GLY A 359 -6.81 14.53 9.08
C GLY A 359 -7.52 15.52 9.99
N LYS A 360 -8.83 15.43 10.16
CA LYS A 360 -9.59 16.23 11.12
C LYS A 360 -9.21 15.88 12.56
N LYS A 361 -9.50 14.65 13.01
CA LYS A 361 -9.07 14.12 14.31
C LYS A 361 -8.10 12.97 14.13
N VAL A 362 -6.90 13.08 14.69
CA VAL A 362 -5.86 12.05 14.62
C VAL A 362 -5.61 11.48 16.01
N GLU A 363 -5.91 10.21 16.22
CA GLU A 363 -5.74 9.54 17.51
C GLU A 363 -4.31 9.01 17.71
N GLY A 364 -3.73 8.42 16.66
CA GLY A 364 -2.34 7.98 16.65
C GLY A 364 -1.37 9.03 16.07
N PHE A 365 -0.56 8.67 15.08
CA PHE A 365 0.54 9.52 14.60
C PHE A 365 0.39 9.97 13.14
N GLN A 366 1.11 11.02 12.78
CA GLN A 366 1.34 11.40 11.39
C GLN A 366 2.84 11.47 11.13
N PHE A 367 3.28 11.11 9.94
CA PHE A 367 4.66 11.27 9.50
C PHE A 367 4.67 11.89 8.11
N GLY A 368 5.26 13.08 7.99
CA GLY A 368 5.44 13.78 6.72
C GLY A 368 6.01 15.17 6.87
N LEU A 369 6.49 15.79 5.78
CA LEU A 369 7.05 17.14 5.83
C LEU A 369 6.05 18.14 6.43
N VAL A 370 4.78 18.05 6.04
CA VAL A 370 3.69 18.89 6.55
C VAL A 370 2.54 18.03 7.09
N ASN A 371 2.16 18.23 8.35
CA ASN A 371 1.00 17.57 8.94
C ASN A 371 -0.07 18.60 9.31
N ILE A 372 -1.31 18.38 8.87
CA ILE A 372 -2.43 19.29 9.08
C ILE A 372 -3.55 18.56 9.78
N ALA A 373 -4.00 19.10 10.92
CA ALA A 373 -5.16 18.57 11.62
C ALA A 373 -5.92 19.58 12.48
N ASP A 374 -7.19 19.30 12.76
CA ASP A 374 -7.93 20.06 13.76
C ASP A 374 -7.48 19.66 15.18
N THR A 375 -7.26 18.37 15.43
CA THR A 375 -6.84 17.84 16.72
C THR A 375 -6.00 16.58 16.54
N VAL A 376 -4.91 16.47 17.30
CA VAL A 376 -4.04 15.29 17.32
C VAL A 376 -3.82 14.85 18.77
N CYS A 377 -4.23 13.63 19.11
CA CYS A 377 -4.03 13.02 20.43
C CYS A 377 -2.68 12.30 20.54
N GLY A 378 -2.12 11.82 19.43
CA GLY A 378 -0.77 11.26 19.37
C GLY A 378 0.25 12.28 18.89
N THR A 379 1.09 11.89 17.93
CA THR A 379 2.32 12.64 17.59
C THR A 379 2.41 12.91 16.10
N PRO A 380 2.43 14.18 15.66
CA PRO A 380 2.66 14.52 14.26
C PRO A 380 4.16 14.77 14.05
N PHE A 381 4.87 13.82 13.44
CA PHE A 381 6.28 13.97 13.08
C PHE A 381 6.38 14.66 11.71
N GLY A 382 7.00 15.84 11.68
CA GLY A 382 7.12 16.62 10.46
C GLY A 382 7.84 17.92 10.66
N PHE A 383 8.31 18.51 9.56
CA PHE A 383 8.95 19.83 9.58
C PHE A 383 7.97 20.93 9.97
N LEU A 384 6.70 20.79 9.55
CA LEU A 384 5.64 21.73 9.87
C LEU A 384 4.38 20.98 10.33
N ASN A 385 3.99 21.21 11.58
CA ASN A 385 2.81 20.61 12.19
C ASN A 385 1.75 21.68 12.49
N LEU A 386 0.73 21.74 11.67
CA LEU A 386 -0.39 22.68 11.79
C LEU A 386 -1.57 21.99 12.47
N VAL A 387 -1.56 22.00 13.81
CA VAL A 387 -2.64 21.41 14.62
C VAL A 387 -3.49 22.51 15.24
N LYS A 388 -4.71 22.71 14.76
CA LYS A 388 -5.58 23.85 15.16
C LYS A 388 -5.80 23.93 16.68
N LYS A 389 -6.21 22.82 17.30
CA LYS A 389 -6.38 22.67 18.76
C LYS A 389 -5.15 22.05 19.43
N GLY A 390 -3.96 22.43 18.95
CA GLY A 390 -2.68 21.91 19.39
C GLY A 390 -1.96 22.76 20.42
N TYR A 391 -0.68 22.45 20.63
CA TYR A 391 0.25 23.28 21.37
C TYR A 391 0.82 24.35 20.42
N ASN A 392 0.03 25.42 20.26
CA ASN A 392 0.42 26.59 19.48
C ASN A 392 0.74 27.73 20.43
N ARG A 393 1.98 28.22 20.41
CA ARG A 393 2.46 29.22 21.36
C ARG A 393 3.28 30.29 20.69
N PHE A 394 3.11 31.52 21.14
CA PHE A 394 4.02 32.62 20.87
C PHE A 394 4.87 32.89 22.11
N GLU A 395 6.17 33.07 21.94
CA GLU A 395 7.13 33.21 23.03
C GLU A 395 7.99 34.45 22.83
N ILE A 396 8.12 35.24 23.90
CA ILE A 396 9.08 36.34 24.01
C ILE A 396 10.03 35.97 25.16
N ALA A 397 11.33 35.84 24.87
CA ALA A 397 12.30 35.35 25.84
C ALA A 397 13.58 36.20 25.86
N GLY A 398 14.12 36.39 27.06
CA GLY A 398 15.50 36.79 27.27
C GLY A 398 16.40 35.57 27.39
N GLY A 399 17.61 35.66 26.84
CA GLY A 399 18.65 34.66 27.00
C GLY A 399 20.01 35.33 27.16
N GLU A 400 20.97 34.60 27.70
CA GLU A 400 22.33 35.12 27.86
C GLU A 400 23.05 35.38 26.52
N THR A 401 22.80 34.53 25.51
CA THR A 401 23.50 34.59 24.22
C THR A 401 22.80 35.57 23.30
N MET A 402 21.49 35.39 23.13
CA MET A 402 20.60 36.29 22.41
C MET A 402 19.71 36.99 23.43
N TYR A 403 19.89 38.31 23.58
CA TYR A 403 19.22 39.12 24.59
C TYR A 403 17.71 39.18 24.37
N GLY A 404 17.25 39.18 23.11
CA GLY A 404 15.84 39.08 22.76
C GLY A 404 15.59 37.90 21.83
N ASN A 405 14.56 37.11 22.12
CA ASN A 405 14.13 36.01 21.27
C ASN A 405 12.61 36.07 21.08
N LEU A 406 12.18 35.91 19.84
CA LEU A 406 10.80 35.71 19.45
C LEU A 406 10.65 34.31 18.89
N SER A 407 9.72 33.51 19.40
CA SER A 407 9.51 32.15 18.90
C SER A 407 8.04 31.82 18.68
N VAL A 408 7.78 31.03 17.64
CA VAL A 408 6.48 30.43 17.35
C VAL A 408 6.62 28.92 17.47
N LYS A 409 5.78 28.30 18.31
CA LYS A 409 5.74 26.85 18.53
C LYS A 409 4.46 26.30 17.93
N LEU A 410 4.55 25.23 17.12
CA LEU A 410 3.42 24.66 16.39
C LEU A 410 3.43 23.12 16.46
N GLY A 411 2.33 22.51 16.90
CA GLY A 411 2.18 21.05 16.95
C GLY A 411 1.34 20.55 18.12
N THR A 412 1.80 19.50 18.82
CA THR A 412 1.17 18.98 20.04
C THR A 412 2.13 19.04 21.22
N LEU A 413 1.65 18.82 22.44
CA LEU A 413 2.54 18.70 23.60
C LEU A 413 3.59 17.58 23.43
N LYS A 414 3.25 16.52 22.69
CA LYS A 414 4.18 15.39 22.47
C LYS A 414 5.29 15.73 21.48
N PHE A 415 4.99 16.56 20.47
CA PHE A 415 5.96 17.00 19.47
C PHE A 415 5.50 18.32 18.82
N TYR A 416 6.35 19.34 18.86
CA TYR A 416 6.12 20.63 18.22
C TYR A 416 7.40 21.14 17.55
N ASN A 417 7.19 21.91 16.49
CA ASN A 417 8.24 22.67 15.81
C ASN A 417 8.38 24.04 16.48
N ILE A 418 9.59 24.58 16.45
CA ILE A 418 9.94 25.90 16.99
C ILE A 418 10.58 26.69 15.85
N PHE A 419 10.01 27.85 15.53
CA PHE A 419 10.62 28.84 14.65
C PHE A 419 11.03 30.02 15.51
N GLN A 420 12.32 30.39 15.51
CA GLN A 420 12.87 31.35 16.44
C GLN A 420 13.65 32.45 15.70
N LEU A 421 13.50 33.69 16.14
CA LEU A 421 14.31 34.84 15.77
C LEU A 421 15.02 35.35 17.02
N GLY A 422 16.35 35.37 17.00
CA GLY A 422 17.18 35.91 18.07
C GLY A 422 17.81 37.24 17.67
N ALA A 423 17.95 38.15 18.62
CA ALA A 423 18.63 39.42 18.46
C ALA A 423 19.52 39.72 19.68
N ARG A 424 20.65 40.35 19.39
CA ARG A 424 21.61 40.84 20.36
C ARG A 424 22.14 42.18 19.89
N TRP A 425 22.30 43.10 20.83
CA TRP A 425 22.85 44.43 20.59
C TRP A 425 24.08 44.55 21.47
N ASP A 426 25.25 44.71 20.85
CA ASP A 426 26.50 44.94 21.57
C ASP A 426 26.87 46.42 21.40
N ASP A 427 27.08 47.12 22.51
CA ASP A 427 27.56 48.51 22.50
C ASP A 427 29.07 48.51 22.20
N ASP A 428 29.44 49.07 21.06
CA ASP A 428 30.84 49.22 20.66
C ASP A 428 31.32 50.62 21.05
N ASN A 429 32.09 50.70 22.14
CA ASN A 429 32.49 51.97 22.77
C ASN A 429 33.52 52.78 21.96
N ASP A 430 34.09 52.23 20.88
CA ASP A 430 35.17 52.90 20.14
C ASP A 430 34.67 53.85 19.04
N ASN A 431 33.46 53.67 18.48
CA ASN A 431 32.96 54.49 17.37
C ASN A 431 31.50 54.99 17.51
N GLY A 432 30.80 54.65 18.60
CA GLY A 432 29.41 55.09 18.82
C GLY A 432 28.37 54.42 17.90
N GLU A 433 28.76 53.41 17.12
CA GLU A 433 27.87 52.61 16.29
C GLU A 433 27.46 51.33 17.03
N SER A 434 26.18 51.21 17.41
CA SER A 434 25.63 49.96 17.96
C SER A 434 25.59 48.89 16.87
N LYS A 435 26.40 47.83 17.00
CA LYS A 435 26.38 46.70 16.06
C LYS A 435 25.38 45.65 16.54
N MET A 436 24.40 45.35 15.70
CA MET A 436 23.37 44.34 15.97
C MET A 436 23.78 42.98 15.39
N SER A 437 23.64 41.93 16.19
CA SER A 437 23.75 40.53 15.75
C SER A 437 22.37 39.88 15.82
N TRP A 438 22.06 39.01 14.85
CA TRP A 438 20.74 38.40 14.75
C TRP A 438 20.83 36.95 14.30
N ALA A 439 19.81 36.15 14.59
CA ALA A 439 19.83 34.72 14.31
C ALA A 439 18.47 34.17 13.91
N LEU A 440 18.46 33.19 13.00
CA LEU A 440 17.27 32.43 12.64
C LEU A 440 17.41 31.00 13.11
N GLY A 441 16.41 30.54 13.85
CA GLY A 441 16.39 29.23 14.48
C GLY A 441 15.25 28.35 14.03
N TYR A 442 15.55 27.06 13.93
CA TYR A 442 14.57 25.99 13.83
C TYR A 442 14.84 24.98 14.93
N GLY A 443 13.77 24.46 15.55
CA GLY A 443 13.90 23.52 16.64
C GLY A 443 12.71 22.58 16.78
N LEU A 444 12.92 21.57 17.62
CA LEU A 444 11.94 20.56 17.97
C LEU A 444 11.79 20.52 19.48
N GLY A 445 10.58 20.27 19.96
CA GLY A 445 10.33 20.18 21.39
C GLY A 445 9.24 19.20 21.78
N THR A 446 9.28 18.83 23.04
CA THR A 446 8.24 18.06 23.72
C THR A 446 7.99 18.65 25.10
N ALA A 447 6.76 18.55 25.58
CA ALA A 447 6.34 19.10 26.86
C ALA A 447 5.57 18.05 27.66
N VAL A 448 5.98 17.86 28.91
CA VAL A 448 5.32 16.99 29.87
C VAL A 448 4.48 17.83 30.81
N ARG A 449 3.21 17.49 30.97
CA ARG A 449 2.34 18.13 31.96
C ARG A 449 2.62 17.55 33.35
N LEU A 450 3.17 18.37 34.24
CA LEU A 450 3.44 17.98 35.63
C LEU A 450 2.22 18.24 36.52
N HIS A 451 1.58 19.40 36.35
CA HIS A 451 0.38 19.81 37.08
C HIS A 451 -0.58 20.53 36.11
N PRO A 452 -1.88 20.71 36.43
CA PRO A 452 -2.80 21.43 35.53
C PRO A 452 -2.36 22.85 35.13
N ARG A 453 -1.46 23.46 35.90
CA ARG A 453 -0.90 24.81 35.66
C ARG A 453 0.60 24.83 35.35
N SER A 454 1.24 23.68 35.16
CA SER A 454 2.69 23.65 34.89
C SER A 454 3.09 22.61 33.84
N LEU A 455 4.07 22.98 33.02
CA LEU A 455 4.68 22.12 32.01
C LEU A 455 6.20 22.08 32.20
N LEU A 456 6.80 20.95 31.86
CA LEU A 456 8.24 20.81 31.71
C LEU A 456 8.54 20.58 30.23
N ASN A 457 9.25 21.52 29.61
CA ASN A 457 9.59 21.51 28.19
C ASN A 457 11.04 21.04 27.99
N PHE A 458 11.23 20.15 27.03
CA PHE A 458 12.53 19.71 26.53
C PHE A 458 12.63 20.09 25.06
N GLU A 459 13.59 20.94 24.71
CA GLU A 459 13.68 21.54 23.37
C GLU A 459 15.10 21.46 22.85
N VAL A 460 15.23 21.21 21.55
CA VAL A 460 16.48 21.30 20.81
C VAL A 460 16.29 22.33 19.71
N VAL A 461 17.13 23.36 19.67
CA VAL A 461 17.03 24.46 18.69
C VAL A 461 18.40 24.67 18.06
N THR A 462 18.44 24.78 16.74
CA THR A 462 19.63 25.18 15.99
C THR A 462 19.37 26.55 15.38
N MET A 463 20.29 27.49 15.61
CA MET A 463 20.25 28.85 15.10
C MET A 463 21.42 29.13 14.19
N HIS A 464 21.16 29.67 13.00
CA HIS A 464 22.18 30.32 12.18
C HIS A 464 22.36 31.75 12.67
N VAL A 465 23.57 32.07 13.12
CA VAL A 465 23.85 33.37 13.74
C VAL A 465 24.65 34.24 12.77
N ASN A 466 24.17 35.47 12.59
CA ASN A 466 24.81 36.52 11.82
C ASN A 466 25.37 37.55 12.80
N GLU A 467 26.69 37.47 13.04
CA GLU A 467 27.38 38.36 13.96
C GLU A 467 27.81 39.64 13.24
N ARG A 468 27.21 40.78 13.60
CA ARG A 468 27.56 42.13 13.10
C ARG A 468 27.54 42.25 11.56
N GLU A 469 26.78 41.39 10.89
CA GLU A 469 26.70 41.28 9.43
C GLU A 469 25.25 41.11 9.00
N VAL A 470 24.98 41.53 7.75
CA VAL A 470 23.67 41.28 7.13
C VAL A 470 23.46 39.79 6.89
N TRP A 471 24.49 39.05 6.47
CA TRP A 471 24.39 37.59 6.30
C TRP A 471 25.75 36.93 6.29
N THR A 472 26.01 36.09 7.29
CA THR A 472 27.25 35.30 7.40
C THR A 472 27.17 34.08 6.48
N ARG A 473 28.15 33.96 5.57
CA ARG A 473 28.25 32.85 4.61
C ARG A 473 29.00 31.64 5.15
N GLU A 474 29.76 31.83 6.21
CA GLU A 474 30.53 30.78 6.84
C GLU A 474 29.68 29.97 7.80
N LEU A 475 30.15 28.77 8.16
CA LEU A 475 29.50 27.93 9.16
C LEU A 475 29.47 28.69 10.49
N HIS A 476 28.27 29.04 10.96
CA HIS A 476 28.08 29.78 12.19
C HIS A 476 26.76 29.36 12.86
N LEU A 477 26.79 28.21 13.52
CA LEU A 477 25.61 27.56 14.09
C LEU A 477 25.67 27.48 15.62
N LEU A 478 24.65 28.03 16.27
CA LEU A 478 24.41 27.89 17.70
C LEU A 478 23.34 26.83 17.95
N ASN A 479 23.73 25.68 18.48
CA ASN A 479 22.82 24.62 18.87
C ASN A 479 22.53 24.70 20.36
N GLN A 480 21.27 24.51 20.75
CA GLN A 480 20.82 24.67 22.11
C GLN A 480 19.95 23.50 22.54
N VAL A 481 20.26 22.93 23.70
CA VAL A 481 19.39 22.00 24.41
C VAL A 481 18.81 22.74 25.59
N ARG A 482 17.48 22.91 25.63
CA ARG A 482 16.77 23.70 26.63
C ARG A 482 15.90 22.78 27.48
N VAL A 483 16.00 22.95 28.79
CA VAL A 483 15.04 22.37 29.75
C VAL A 483 14.37 23.52 30.46
N THR A 484 13.10 23.78 30.16
CA THR A 484 12.38 24.93 30.72
C THR A 484 11.16 24.50 31.51
N PHE A 485 10.96 25.14 32.64
CA PHE A 485 9.77 24.96 33.46
C PHE A 485 8.81 26.12 33.20
N ASP A 486 7.60 25.79 32.78
CA ASP A 486 6.52 26.72 32.44
C ASP A 486 5.47 26.70 33.54
N TRP A 487 5.08 27.90 34.00
CA TRP A 487 4.06 28.12 35.00
C TRP A 487 2.97 29.04 34.44
N GLN A 488 1.73 28.54 34.44
CA GLN A 488 0.56 29.28 33.98
C GLN A 488 0.15 30.36 34.99
N ILE A 489 0.28 31.62 34.61
CA ILE A 489 -0.10 32.78 35.44
C ILE A 489 -1.53 33.22 35.10
N GLY A 490 -1.91 33.20 33.83
CA GLY A 490 -3.22 33.62 33.34
C GLY A 490 -3.95 32.55 32.55
N LYS A 491 -5.14 32.88 32.01
CA LYS A 491 -5.93 31.94 31.20
C LYS A 491 -5.24 31.52 29.91
N LYS A 492 -4.41 32.40 29.34
CA LYS A 492 -3.69 32.21 28.08
C LYS A 492 -2.22 32.62 28.16
N THR A 493 -1.68 32.80 29.36
CA THR A 493 -0.31 33.29 29.54
C THR A 493 0.42 32.47 30.58
N SER A 494 1.67 32.13 30.29
CA SER A 494 2.60 31.49 31.22
C SER A 494 3.93 32.23 31.25
N CYS A 495 4.61 32.16 32.39
CA CYS A 495 6.03 32.46 32.45
C CYS A 495 6.81 31.15 32.35
N PHE A 496 8.04 31.21 31.86
CA PHE A 496 8.93 30.07 31.89
C PHE A 496 10.36 30.51 32.18
N ALA A 497 11.14 29.60 32.75
CA ALA A 497 12.57 29.78 32.94
C ALA A 497 13.27 28.42 32.95
N GLY A 498 14.55 28.39 32.59
CA GLY A 498 15.35 27.19 32.78
C GLY A 498 16.74 27.25 32.15
N PRO A 499 17.56 26.22 32.42
CA PRO A 499 18.90 26.10 31.87
C PRO A 499 18.90 25.78 30.38
N VAL A 500 19.95 26.25 29.71
CA VAL A 500 20.24 26.01 28.29
C VAL A 500 21.67 25.52 28.18
N LEU A 501 21.90 24.40 27.51
CA LEU A 501 23.22 23.98 27.07
C LEU A 501 23.44 24.54 25.67
N ASN A 502 24.45 25.39 25.51
CA ASN A 502 24.84 25.99 24.24
C ASN A 502 26.02 25.24 23.64
N ILE A 503 25.96 24.99 22.33
CA ILE A 503 27.00 24.35 21.52
C ILE A 503 27.17 25.18 20.26
N MET A 504 28.21 26.01 20.21
CA MET A 504 28.54 26.85 19.07
C MET A 504 29.54 26.15 18.16
N VAL A 505 29.22 26.08 16.87
CA VAL A 505 30.12 25.61 15.82
C VAL A 505 30.33 26.75 14.84
N SER A 506 31.54 27.31 14.83
CA SER A 506 31.88 28.47 14.00
C SER A 506 33.16 28.21 13.19
N LYS A 507 33.19 28.68 11.94
CA LYS A 507 34.42 28.84 11.15
C LYS A 507 34.82 30.32 11.00
N LYS A 508 34.05 31.22 11.61
CA LYS A 508 34.28 32.67 11.52
C LYS A 508 35.64 33.02 12.11
N VAL A 509 36.42 33.76 11.33
CA VAL A 509 37.65 34.42 11.77
C VAL A 509 37.29 35.81 12.24
N ASP A 510 37.69 36.15 13.45
CA ASP A 510 37.58 37.51 13.94
C ASP A 510 38.57 38.42 13.20
N ALA A 511 38.06 39.51 12.60
CA ALA A 511 38.83 40.41 11.76
C ALA A 511 39.86 41.25 12.53
N GLU A 512 39.66 41.43 13.85
CA GLU A 512 40.53 42.23 14.71
C GLU A 512 41.60 41.38 15.43
N SER A 513 41.25 40.16 15.85
CA SER A 513 42.17 39.29 16.60
C SER A 513 42.84 38.20 15.74
N GLY A 514 42.32 37.92 14.54
CA GLY A 514 42.81 36.85 13.67
C GLY A 514 42.56 35.43 14.20
N VAL A 515 41.80 35.29 15.29
CA VAL A 515 41.48 34.01 15.94
C VAL A 515 40.15 33.46 15.40
N TYR A 516 40.09 32.15 15.17
CA TYR A 516 38.85 31.46 14.83
C TYR A 516 37.92 31.40 16.04
N GLY A 517 36.69 31.92 15.93
CA GLY A 517 35.65 31.74 16.94
C GLY A 517 34.66 32.89 17.07
N SER A 518 33.51 32.57 17.68
CA SER A 518 32.45 33.53 18.01
C SER A 518 32.80 34.34 19.27
N GLN A 519 32.46 35.62 19.27
CA GLN A 519 32.56 36.52 20.45
C GLN A 519 31.32 36.46 21.37
N LEU A 520 30.28 35.72 20.99
CA LEU A 520 29.01 35.62 21.75
C LEU A 520 29.11 34.82 23.06
N THR A 521 30.29 34.29 23.38
CA THR A 521 30.46 33.31 24.47
C THR A 521 30.99 33.99 25.72
N PRO A 522 30.20 34.09 26.81
CA PRO A 522 30.67 34.75 28.02
C PRO A 522 31.74 33.93 28.77
N ARG A 523 31.59 32.59 28.90
CA ARG A 523 32.58 31.67 29.51
C ARG A 523 32.38 30.21 29.05
N PRO A 524 33.13 29.69 28.05
CA PRO A 524 33.03 28.28 27.66
C PRO A 524 33.67 27.35 28.70
N PHE A 525 33.00 26.23 29.02
CA PHE A 525 33.63 25.14 29.78
C PHE A 525 34.41 24.18 28.87
N TYR A 526 34.13 24.23 27.56
CA TYR A 526 34.84 23.45 26.54
C TYR A 526 35.07 24.33 25.32
N GLU A 527 36.31 24.33 24.84
CA GLU A 527 36.71 25.01 23.61
C GLU A 527 37.74 24.15 22.87
N SER A 528 37.54 23.99 21.57
CA SER A 528 38.49 23.29 20.70
C SER A 528 38.44 23.89 19.30
N THR A 529 39.61 24.08 18.71
CA THR A 529 39.75 24.50 17.31
C THR A 529 40.42 23.39 16.51
N SER A 530 39.73 22.90 15.48
CA SER A 530 40.26 21.87 14.57
C SER A 530 41.36 22.46 13.67
N ALA A 531 42.28 21.62 13.19
CA ALA A 531 43.28 21.98 12.17
C ALA A 531 42.65 22.55 10.88
N THR A 532 41.37 22.24 10.62
CA THR A 532 40.58 22.75 9.48
C THR A 532 39.86 24.08 9.77
N GLY A 533 40.15 24.75 10.89
CA GLY A 533 39.57 26.05 11.26
C GLY A 533 38.16 26.01 11.88
N ASN A 534 37.67 24.83 12.29
CA ASN A 534 36.37 24.74 12.98
C ASN A 534 36.56 24.98 14.48
N ASN A 535 35.99 26.05 15.01
CA ASN A 535 35.93 26.35 16.43
C ASN A 535 34.62 25.81 17.04
N LEU A 536 34.75 25.00 18.09
CA LEU A 536 33.65 24.43 18.86
C LEU A 536 33.72 24.98 20.29
N LYS A 537 32.66 25.66 20.73
CA LYS A 537 32.53 26.17 22.11
C LYS A 537 31.27 25.61 22.76
N MET A 538 31.36 25.23 24.03
CA MET A 538 30.20 24.81 24.83
C MET A 538 30.13 25.54 26.16
N TRP A 539 28.93 25.93 26.56
CA TRP A 539 28.68 26.59 27.85
C TRP A 539 27.24 26.38 28.33
N VAL A 540 27.01 26.60 29.62
CA VAL A 540 25.69 26.55 30.23
C VAL A 540 25.17 27.96 30.40
N GLY A 541 23.90 28.12 30.09
CA GLY A 541 23.18 29.38 30.19
C GLY A 541 21.80 29.29 30.78
N LEU A 542 21.13 30.43 30.74
CA LEU A 542 19.76 30.60 31.21
C LEU A 542 18.90 31.27 30.14
N THR A 543 17.62 30.88 30.12
CA THR A 543 16.59 31.60 29.39
C THR A 543 15.35 31.74 30.26
N ALA A 544 14.68 32.89 30.14
CA ALA A 544 13.42 33.15 30.82
C ALA A 544 12.54 34.05 29.95
N GLY A 545 11.23 33.91 30.08
CA GLY A 545 10.32 34.67 29.24
C GLY A 545 8.85 34.47 29.54
N LEU A 546 8.04 35.00 28.62
CA LEU A 546 6.59 34.88 28.62
C LEU A 546 6.14 34.09 27.40
N ARG A 547 5.08 33.32 27.58
CA ARG A 547 4.49 32.46 26.55
C ARG A 547 2.98 32.66 26.52
N MET A 548 2.42 32.76 25.31
CA MET A 548 1.02 33.07 25.02
C MET A 548 0.35 32.01 24.15
#